data_AF-A0A6N9VLM4-F1
#
_entry.id   AF-A0A6N9VLM4-F1
#
_cell.length_a   1.000
_cell.length_b   1.000
_cell.length_c   1.000
_cell.angle_alpha   90.00
_cell.angle_beta   90.00
_cell.angle_gamma   90.00
#
_symmetry.space_group_name_H-M   'P 1'
#
loop_
_entity.id
_entity.type
_entity.pdbx_description
1 polymer ?
#
loop_
_entity_poly.entity_id
_entity_poly.type
_entity_poly.pdbx_seq_one_letter_code
_entity_poly.pdbx_strand_id
1 'polypeptide(L)' 'HLRDGGFRDLERMTLMSDGATVYECTSPDEVVGLLQGGQGVFGIAVGVVCQDVESALAQLHGERVETGETVIR' A
#
# COMPACT_ATOMS: atom_id res chain seq x y z
N HIS A 1 -1.77 -14.88 3.25
CA HIS A 1 -2.11 -13.92 4.29
C HIS A 1 -2.36 -12.52 3.72
N LEU A 2 -1.36 -11.76 3.26
CA LEU A 2 -1.60 -10.43 2.67
C LEU A 2 -2.52 -10.42 1.43
N ARG A 3 -2.55 -11.52 0.66
CA ARG A 3 -3.45 -11.67 -0.51
C ARG A 3 -4.90 -12.04 -0.16
N ASP A 4 -5.15 -12.51 1.06
CA ASP A 4 -6.45 -13.07 1.46
C ASP A 4 -7.29 -12.07 2.27
N GLY A 5 -6.65 -11.02 2.82
CA GLY A 5 -7.33 -9.89 3.48
C GLY A 5 -7.85 -8.90 2.46
N GLY A 6 -9.06 -8.39 2.66
CA GLY A 6 -9.66 -7.41 1.75
C GLY A 6 -8.92 -6.07 1.78
N PHE A 7 -9.12 -5.24 0.76
CA PHE A 7 -8.48 -3.92 0.64
C PHE A 7 -8.64 -3.05 1.91
N ARG A 8 -9.82 -3.08 2.55
CA ARG A 8 -10.11 -2.35 3.79
C ARG A 8 -9.35 -2.87 5.01
N ASP A 9 -8.96 -4.13 5.01
CA ASP A 9 -8.18 -4.70 6.12
C ASP A 9 -6.74 -4.20 6.03
N LEU A 10 -6.23 -4.07 4.80
CA LEU A 10 -4.87 -3.59 4.52
C LEU A 10 -4.65 -2.13 4.97
N GLU A 11 -5.68 -1.29 4.94
CA GLU A 11 -5.62 0.10 5.42
C GLU A 11 -5.43 0.21 6.95
N ARG A 12 -5.82 -0.84 7.70
CA ARG A 12 -5.75 -0.87 9.17
C ARG A 12 -4.52 -1.59 9.68
N MET A 13 -3.79 -2.31 8.81
CA MET A 13 -2.59 -3.05 9.16
C MET A 13 -1.39 -2.12 9.34
N THR A 14 -0.53 -2.44 10.30
CA THR A 14 0.80 -1.83 10.38
C THR A 14 1.76 -2.69 9.58
N LEU A 15 2.07 -2.27 8.36
CA LEU A 15 2.98 -2.97 7.47
C LEU A 15 4.38 -2.35 7.53
N MET A 16 5.39 -3.19 7.69
CA MET A 16 6.80 -2.81 7.74
C MET A 16 7.55 -3.55 6.63
N SER A 17 8.55 -2.93 6.01
CA SER A 17 9.39 -3.59 5.01
C SER A 17 10.87 -3.31 5.24
N ASP A 18 11.69 -4.32 5.00
CA ASP A 18 13.16 -4.27 5.02
C ASP A 18 13.78 -4.16 3.61
N GLY A 19 12.93 -4.02 2.59
CA GLY A 19 13.33 -3.99 1.17
C GLY A 19 13.33 -5.37 0.48
N ALA A 20 13.25 -6.47 1.22
CA ALA A 20 13.12 -7.83 0.70
C ALA A 20 11.78 -8.47 1.06
N THR A 21 11.31 -8.26 2.29
CA THR A 21 10.11 -8.85 2.87
C THR A 21 9.20 -7.76 3.43
N VAL A 22 7.89 -7.98 3.31
CA VAL A 22 6.87 -7.18 3.99
C VAL A 22 6.34 -7.97 5.18
N TYR A 23 6.36 -7.33 6.34
CA TYR A 23 5.88 -7.85 7.60
C TYR A 23 4.59 -7.15 8.00
N GLU A 24 3.65 -7.91 8.52
CA GLU A 24 2.48 -7.38 9.20
C GLU A 24 2.78 -7.39 10.70
N CYS A 25 2.89 -6.20 11.30
CA CYS A 25 3.05 -6.04 12.73
C CYS A 25 1.69 -5.84 13.39
N THR A 26 1.38 -6.68 14.36
CA THR A 26 0.16 -6.61 15.17
C THR A 26 0.41 -5.98 16.54
N SER A 27 1.67 -5.69 16.87
CA SER A 27 2.07 -5.03 18.13
C SER A 27 3.31 -4.13 17.96
N PRO A 28 3.51 -3.15 18.87
CA PRO A 28 4.72 -2.33 18.87
C PRO A 28 6.01 -3.14 19.07
N ASP A 29 5.97 -4.22 19.85
CA ASP A 29 7.14 -5.06 20.13
C ASP A 29 7.65 -5.78 18.87
N GLU A 30 6.76 -6.17 17.96
CA GLU A 30 7.13 -6.73 16.66
C GLU A 30 7.86 -5.71 15.79
N VAL A 31 7.42 -4.44 15.80
CA VAL A 31 8.11 -3.35 15.11
C VAL A 31 9.52 -3.14 15.69
N VAL A 32 9.63 -3.16 17.02
CA VAL A 32 10.94 -3.04 17.71
C VAL A 32 11.84 -4.23 17.39
N GLY A 33 11.29 -5.45 17.34
CA GLY A 33 12.04 -6.65 16.98
C GLY A 33 12.68 -6.55 15.60
N LEU A 34 11.95 -6.02 14.61
CA LEU A 34 12.50 -5.78 13.27
C LEU A 34 13.66 -4.77 13.30
N LEU A 35 13.51 -3.68 14.06
CA LEU A 35 14.56 -2.66 14.22
C LEU A 35 15.82 -3.18 14.93
N GLN A 36 15.65 -4.08 15.91
CA GLN A 36 16.77 -4.68 16.65
C GLN A 36 17.63 -5.63 15.81
N GLY A 37 17.11 -6.12 14.68
CA GLY A 37 17.86 -6.95 13.73
C GLY A 37 18.99 -6.20 13.00
N GLY A 38 19.15 -4.89 13.20
CA GLY A 38 20.19 -4.07 12.57
C GLY A 38 19.92 -3.74 11.10
N GLN A 39 18.75 -4.14 10.59
CA GLN A 39 18.27 -3.87 9.24
C GLN A 39 17.50 -2.55 9.21
N GLY A 40 17.64 -1.81 8.10
CA GLY A 40 16.81 -0.64 7.85
C GLY A 40 15.38 -1.07 7.50
N VAL A 41 14.39 -0.51 8.18
CA VAL A 41 12.98 -0.79 7.89
C VAL A 41 12.21 0.50 7.64
N PHE A 42 11.18 0.41 6.79
CA PHE A 42 10.25 1.50 6.51
C PHE A 42 8.81 1.04 6.72
N GLY A 43 7.99 1.92 7.28
CA GLY A 43 6.54 1.70 7.38
C GLY A 43 5.86 1.92 6.04
N ILE A 44 4.83 1.14 5.75
CA ILE A 44 4.01 1.26 4.54
C ILE A 44 2.64 1.80 4.94
N ALA A 45 2.32 3.01 4.49
CA ALA A 45 1.02 3.63 4.71
C ALA A 45 0.05 3.32 3.56
N VAL A 46 -0.48 2.09 3.53
CA VAL A 46 -1.33 1.61 2.42
C VAL A 46 -2.55 2.51 2.22
N GLY A 47 -3.31 2.82 3.28
CA GLY A 47 -4.54 3.61 3.15
C GLY A 47 -4.31 5.01 2.56
N VAL A 48 -3.20 5.65 2.95
CA VAL A 48 -2.83 6.98 2.39
C VAL A 48 -2.47 6.85 0.91
N VAL A 49 -1.63 5.87 0.55
CA VAL A 49 -1.23 5.66 -0.86
C VAL A 49 -2.43 5.32 -1.74
N CYS A 50 -3.37 4.52 -1.24
CA CYS A 50 -4.60 4.20 -1.95
C CYS A 50 -5.43 5.45 -2.25
N GLN A 51 -5.64 6.30 -1.23
CA GLN A 51 -6.34 7.57 -1.40
C GLN A 51 -5.63 8.50 -2.39
N ASP A 52 -4.29 8.57 -2.35
CA ASP A 52 -3.49 9.38 -3.26
C ASP A 52 -3.59 8.88 -4.70
N VAL A 53 -3.55 7.56 -4.91
CA VAL A 53 -3.73 6.93 -6.22
C VAL A 53 -5.12 7.21 -6.77
N GLU A 54 -6.17 7.04 -5.96
CA GLU A 54 -7.54 7.37 -6.38
C GLU A 54 -7.66 8.85 -6.76
N SER A 55 -7.03 9.75 -6.00
CA SER A 55 -7.01 11.18 -6.31
C SER A 55 -6.28 11.49 -7.62
N ALA A 56 -5.14 10.86 -7.86
CA ALA A 56 -4.39 11.03 -9.10
C ALA A 56 -5.17 10.49 -10.31
N LEU A 57 -5.79 9.31 -10.17
CA LEU A 57 -6.64 8.72 -11.21
C LEU A 57 -7.87 9.58 -11.50
N ALA A 58 -8.47 10.22 -10.50
CA ALA A 58 -9.60 11.11 -10.68
C ALA A 58 -9.28 12.35 -11.52
N GLN A 59 -8.01 12.73 -11.65
CA GLN A 59 -7.53 13.84 -12.48
C GLN A 59 -7.25 13.41 -13.93
N LEU A 60 -7.20 12.11 -14.22
CA LEU A 60 -7.00 11.60 -15.57
C LEU A 60 -8.33 11.57 -16.33
N HIS A 61 -8.25 11.79 -17.65
CA HIS A 61 -9.40 11.57 -18.53
C HIS A 61 -9.67 10.08 -18.65
N GLY A 62 -10.94 9.70 -18.82
CA GLY A 62 -11.28 8.32 -19.14
C GLY A 62 -10.73 7.96 -20.52
N GLU A 63 -10.28 6.72 -20.70
CA GLU A 63 -9.82 6.20 -21.99
C GLU A 63 -10.58 4.92 -22.33
N ARG A 64 -10.84 4.70 -23.61
CA ARG A 64 -11.35 3.41 -24.07
C ARG A 64 -10.26 2.36 -23.93
N VAL A 65 -10.52 1.33 -23.13
CA VAL A 65 -9.57 0.24 -22.86
C VAL A 65 -9.04 -0.42 -24.15
N GLU A 66 -9.87 -0.54 -25.19
CA GLU A 66 -9.46 -1.20 -26.45
C GLU A 66 -8.74 -0.29 -27.45
N THR A 67 -9.01 1.01 -27.43
CA THR A 67 -8.51 1.93 -28.47
C THR A 67 -7.56 3.01 -27.95
N GLY A 68 -7.45 3.17 -26.62
CA GLY A 68 -6.68 4.24 -25.98
C GLY A 68 -7.22 5.65 -26.25
N GLU A 69 -8.39 5.76 -26.88
CA GLU A 69 -8.97 7.05 -27.22
C GLU A 69 -9.54 7.70 -25.97
N THR A 70 -9.17 8.96 -25.74
CA THR A 70 -9.67 9.75 -24.61
C THR A 70 -11.18 9.97 -24.74
N VAL A 71 -11.92 9.45 -23.77
CA VAL A 71 -13.34 9.72 -23.58
C VAL A 71 -13.44 11.04 -22.82
N ILE A 72 -13.67 12.13 -23.55
CA ILE A 72 -13.89 13.44 -22.94
C ILE A 72 -15.13 13.36 -22.04
N ARG A 73 -14.98 13.84 -20.80
CA ARG A 73 -16.09 14.03 -19.86
C ARG A 73 -16.83 15.33 -20.14
#